data_AF-A0A838UKB3-F1
#
_entry.id   AF-A0A838UKB3-F1
#
_cell.length_a   1.000
_cell.length_b   1.000
_cell.length_c   1.000
_cell.angle_alpha   90.00
_cell.angle_beta   90.00
_cell.angle_gamma   90.00
#
_symmetry.space_group_name_H-M   'P 1'
#
loop_
_entity.id
_entity.type
_entity.pdbx_description
1 polymer ?
#
loop_
_entity_poly.entity_id
_entity_poly.type
_entity_poly.pdbx_seq_one_letter_code
_entity_poly.pdbx_strand_id
1 'polypeptide(L)'
;MQLFSSPTFASAFARLATVDQQRVLRVLTKLCLLSPRHPSMQAHRLQARPNLWEIYISRRSLRLLIDQPRTHQIRLWNVGGHQILEWARRTPATPSFLPLDLAQLAQVLEEVRR
;
A
#
# COMPACT_ATOMS: atom_id res chain seq x y z
N MET A 1 -4.24 -14.37 1.13
CA MET A 1 -3.19 -13.41 1.54
C MET A 1 -3.77 -12.55 2.66
N GLN A 2 -3.03 -12.29 3.74
CA GLN A 2 -3.44 -11.37 4.80
C GLN A 2 -2.82 -10.00 4.57
N LEU A 3 -3.62 -8.95 4.72
CA LEU A 3 -3.16 -7.57 4.66
C LEU A 3 -3.07 -6.98 6.06
N PHE A 4 -2.05 -6.17 6.25
CA PHE A 4 -1.91 -5.35 7.43
C PHE A 4 -1.59 -3.93 7.02
N SER A 5 -2.09 -2.94 7.75
CA SER A 5 -1.82 -1.53 7.48
C SER A 5 -1.12 -0.86 8.64
N SER A 6 -0.20 0.04 8.32
CA SER A 6 0.36 0.96 9.30
C SER A 6 -0.60 2.12 9.55
N PRO A 7 -0.49 2.83 10.70
CA PRO A 7 -1.20 4.07 10.91
C PRO A 7 -0.90 5.13 9.84
N THR A 8 0.34 5.16 9.34
CA THR A 8 0.75 6.10 8.28
C THR A 8 0.02 5.82 6.97
N PHE A 9 -0.11 4.55 6.58
CA PHE A 9 -0.91 4.16 5.42
C PHE A 9 -2.38 4.54 5.63
N ALA A 10 -2.98 4.19 6.77
CA ALA A 10 -4.39 4.44 7.03
C ALA A 10 -4.71 5.94 6.93
N SER A 11 -3.91 6.80 7.57
CA SER A 11 -4.07 8.26 7.49
C SER A 11 -3.81 8.82 6.10
N ALA A 12 -2.80 8.31 5.38
CA ALA A 12 -2.52 8.79 4.02
C ALA A 12 -3.61 8.38 3.03
N PHE A 13 -4.10 7.14 3.13
CA PHE A 13 -5.18 6.60 2.32
C PHE A 13 -6.49 7.37 2.52
N ALA A 14 -6.86 7.68 3.76
CA ALA A 14 -8.06 8.45 4.09
C ALA A 14 -8.06 9.87 3.48
N ARG A 15 -6.88 10.45 3.20
CA ARG A 15 -6.74 11.77 2.58
C ARG A 15 -6.71 11.75 1.05
N LEU A 16 -6.66 10.57 0.43
CA LEU A 16 -6.68 10.47 -1.04
C LEU A 16 -8.09 10.80 -1.56
N ALA A 17 -8.15 11.37 -2.76
CA ALA A 17 -9.42 11.49 -3.48
C ALA A 17 -10.04 10.10 -3.71
N THR A 18 -11.37 10.02 -3.74
CA THR A 18 -12.10 8.75 -3.91
C THR A 18 -11.63 7.93 -5.11
N VAL A 19 -11.35 8.59 -6.24
CA VAL A 19 -10.82 7.93 -7.45
C VAL A 19 -9.48 7.25 -7.21
N ASP A 20 -8.61 7.85 -6.40
CA ASP A 20 -7.30 7.32 -6.05
C ASP A 20 -7.40 6.21 -5.00
N GLN A 21 -8.31 6.34 -4.02
CA GLN A 21 -8.64 5.25 -3.09
C GLN A 21 -9.10 4.00 -3.84
N GLN A 22 -9.97 4.14 -4.85
CA GLN A 22 -10.41 3.03 -5.70
C GLN A 22 -9.28 2.43 -6.54
N ARG A 23 -8.31 3.24 -7.00
CA ARG A 23 -7.12 2.72 -7.70
C ARG A 23 -6.24 1.91 -6.75
N VAL A 24 -6.02 2.40 -5.53
CA VAL A 24 -5.27 1.67 -4.49
C VAL A 24 -5.98 0.36 -4.16
N LEU A 25 -7.30 0.38 -3.91
CA LEU A 25 -8.07 -0.84 -3.65
C LEU A 25 -7.90 -1.89 -4.75
N ARG A 26 -7.99 -1.49 -6.03
CA ARG A 26 -7.76 -2.41 -7.16
C ARG A 26 -6.37 -3.04 -7.13
N VAL A 27 -5.34 -2.29 -6.73
CA VAL A 27 -3.98 -2.82 -6.57
C VAL A 27 -3.89 -3.75 -5.35
N LEU A 28 -4.55 -3.43 -4.24
CA LEU A 28 -4.61 -4.30 -3.06
C LEU A 28 -5.31 -5.62 -3.36
N THR A 29 -6.42 -5.60 -4.10
CA THR A 29 -7.10 -6.82 -4.58
C THR A 29 -6.15 -7.67 -5.43
N LYS A 30 -5.40 -7.05 -6.35
CA LYS A 30 -4.37 -7.75 -7.13
C LYS A 30 -3.27 -8.33 -6.25
N LEU A 31 -2.78 -7.59 -5.24
CA LEU A 31 -1.79 -8.08 -4.27
C LEU A 31 -2.32 -9.25 -3.40
N CYS A 32 -3.62 -9.35 -3.20
CA CYS A 32 -4.18 -10.49 -2.48
C CYS A 32 -4.22 -11.75 -3.33
N LEU A 33 -4.39 -11.60 -4.64
CA LEU A 33 -4.45 -12.69 -5.62
C LEU A 33 -3.06 -13.07 -6.16
N LEU A 34 -2.14 -12.11 -6.19
CA LEU A 34 -0.81 -12.22 -6.79
C LEU A 34 0.29 -11.93 -5.77
N SER A 35 1.50 -12.37 -6.06
CA SER A 35 2.68 -11.96 -5.30
C SER A 35 3.11 -10.53 -5.68
N PRO A 36 3.69 -9.73 -4.76
CA PRO A 36 4.39 -8.48 -5.10
C PRO A 36 5.43 -8.63 -6.20
N ARG A 37 6.02 -9.83 -6.33
CA ARG A 37 7.03 -10.15 -7.34
C ARG A 37 6.46 -10.37 -8.74
N HIS A 38 5.14 -10.44 -8.87
CA HIS A 38 4.49 -10.72 -10.14
C HIS A 38 4.70 -9.55 -11.12
N PRO A 39 5.10 -9.77 -12.39
CA PRO A 39 5.45 -8.70 -13.33
C PRO A 39 4.34 -7.64 -13.52
N SER A 40 3.07 -8.05 -13.44
CA SER A 40 1.92 -7.13 -13.58
C SER A 40 1.78 -6.13 -12.43
N MET A 41 2.49 -6.34 -11.31
CA MET A 41 2.47 -5.43 -10.16
C MET A 41 3.33 -4.19 -10.36
N GLN A 42 4.25 -4.18 -11.35
CA GLN A 42 5.20 -3.07 -11.56
C GLN A 42 5.90 -2.67 -10.24
N ALA A 43 6.27 -3.68 -9.46
CA ALA A 43 6.87 -3.49 -8.14
C ALA A 43 8.39 -3.40 -8.25
N HIS A 44 8.99 -2.43 -7.56
CA HIS A 44 10.43 -2.21 -7.50
C HIS A 44 10.90 -2.24 -6.05
N ARG A 45 12.00 -2.95 -5.77
CA ARG A 45 12.61 -2.85 -4.44
C ARG A 45 13.30 -1.51 -4.27
N LEU A 46 13.17 -0.92 -3.09
CA LEU A 46 13.90 0.30 -2.76
C LEU A 46 15.37 -0.02 -2.50
N GLN A 47 16.29 0.67 -3.19
CA GLN A 47 17.74 0.48 -3.00
C GLN A 47 18.17 0.71 -1.55
N ALA A 48 17.68 1.79 -0.92
CA ALA A 48 18.02 2.13 0.45
C ALA A 48 17.40 1.20 1.50
N ARG A 49 16.32 0.46 1.16
CA ARG A 49 15.60 -0.45 2.06
C ARG A 49 15.12 -1.67 1.26
N PRO A 50 15.98 -2.68 1.05
CA PRO A 50 15.72 -3.78 0.10
C PRO A 50 14.54 -4.69 0.49
N ASN A 51 14.04 -4.57 1.71
CA ASN A 51 12.85 -5.27 2.20
C ASN A 51 11.54 -4.57 1.77
N LEU A 52 11.61 -3.29 1.40
CA LEU A 52 10.47 -2.52 0.92
C LEU A 52 10.38 -2.56 -0.60
N TRP A 53 9.15 -2.65 -1.06
CA TRP A 53 8.75 -2.59 -2.45
C TRP A 53 7.91 -1.33 -2.66
N GLU A 54 8.20 -0.61 -3.74
CA GLU A 54 7.39 0.44 -4.31
C GLU A 54 6.54 -0.15 -5.42
N ILE A 55 5.23 0.09 -5.36
CA ILE A 55 4.27 -0.27 -6.41
C ILE A 55 3.66 1.00 -6.97
N TYR A 56 3.70 1.13 -8.30
CA TYR A 56 3.03 2.23 -8.99
C TYR A 56 1.51 2.00 -9.00
N ILE A 57 0.76 2.91 -8.37
CA ILE A 57 -0.71 2.95 -8.46
C ILE A 57 -1.14 3.79 -9.67
N SER A 58 -0.42 4.88 -9.91
CA SER A 58 -0.49 5.66 -11.15
C SER A 58 0.93 5.90 -11.65
N ARG A 59 1.10 6.02 -12.97
CA ARG A 59 2.44 6.11 -13.60
C ARG A 59 3.29 7.30 -13.14
N ARG A 60 2.69 8.35 -12.57
CA ARG A 60 3.44 9.59 -12.21
C ARG A 60 3.19 10.09 -10.79
N SER A 61 1.99 9.91 -10.23
CA SER A 61 1.58 10.66 -9.05
C SER A 61 1.38 9.83 -7.79
N LEU A 62 1.13 8.53 -7.89
CA LEU A 62 0.70 7.73 -6.73
C LEU A 62 1.41 6.38 -6.67
N ARG A 63 1.97 6.09 -5.50
CA ARG A 63 2.78 4.93 -5.18
C ARG A 63 2.32 4.33 -3.87
N LEU A 64 2.53 3.03 -3.72
CA LEU A 64 2.29 2.26 -2.52
C LEU A 64 3.59 1.62 -2.07
N LEU A 65 3.91 1.77 -0.78
CA LEU A 65 5.03 1.10 -0.15
C LEU A 65 4.54 -0.11 0.62
N ILE A 66 5.15 -1.27 0.36
CA ILE A 66 4.84 -2.51 1.05
C ILE A 66 6.10 -3.28 1.44
N ASP A 67 5.97 -4.19 2.40
CA ASP A 67 6.86 -5.35 2.52
C ASP A 67 6.04 -6.65 2.55
N GLN A 68 6.76 -7.77 2.48
CA GLN A 68 6.19 -9.11 2.56
C GLN A 68 7.06 -9.97 3.50
N PRO A 69 6.87 -9.87 4.83
CA PRO A 69 7.71 -10.56 5.81
C PRO A 69 7.49 -12.08 5.81
N ARG A 70 6.32 -12.54 5.34
CA ARG A 70 5.94 -13.95 5.21
C ARG A 70 5.19 -14.16 3.90
N THR A 71 5.23 -15.36 3.35
CA THR A 71 4.60 -15.71 2.06
C THR A 71 3.13 -15.25 1.95
N HIS A 72 2.38 -15.33 3.05
CA HIS A 72 0.96 -14.99 3.10
C HIS A 72 0.64 -13.67 3.80
N GLN A 73 1.62 -12.80 4.05
CA GLN A 73 1.42 -11.53 4.73
C GLN A 73 2.03 -10.37 3.94
N ILE A 74 1.20 -9.38 3.64
CA ILE A 74 1.64 -8.12 3.03
C ILE A 74 1.36 -7.01 4.05
N ARG A 75 2.36 -6.16 4.29
CA ARG A 75 2.18 -4.99 5.16
C ARG A 75 2.25 -3.72 4.34
N LEU A 76 1.25 -2.87 4.51
CA LEU A 76 1.09 -1.60 3.80
C LEU A 76 1.70 -0.49 4.65
N TRP A 77 2.85 0.01 4.22
CA TRP A 77 3.63 0.99 4.98
C TRP A 77 3.11 2.40 4.79
N ASN A 78 2.91 2.82 3.53
CA ASN A 78 2.49 4.17 3.20
C ASN A 78 1.95 4.23 1.76
N VAL A 79 1.14 5.23 1.45
CA VAL A 79 0.63 5.50 0.10
C VAL A 79 0.69 7.00 -0.17
N GLY A 80 1.12 7.39 -1.37
CA GLY A 80 1.25 8.81 -1.71
C GLY A 80 2.13 9.06 -2.93
N GLY A 81 2.53 10.31 -3.11
CA GLY A 81 3.41 10.71 -4.21
C GLY A 81 4.87 10.33 -3.97
N HIS A 82 5.77 10.91 -4.78
CA HIS A 82 7.20 10.61 -4.72
C HIS A 82 7.84 10.88 -3.35
N GLN A 83 7.29 11.80 -2.56
CA GLN A 83 7.76 12.15 -1.22
C GLN A 83 7.76 10.96 -0.24
N ILE A 84 6.95 9.93 -0.48
CA ILE A 84 6.92 8.75 0.40
C ILE A 84 8.24 7.96 0.34
N LEU A 85 9.02 8.08 -0.73
CA LEU A 85 10.33 7.44 -0.86
C LEU A 85 11.36 8.09 0.05
N GLU A 86 11.28 9.40 0.22
CA GLU A 86 12.12 10.12 1.17
C GLU A 86 11.71 9.84 2.61
N TRP A 87 10.40 9.78 2.88
CA TRP A 87 9.87 9.30 4.17
C TRP A 87 10.39 7.90 4.51
N ALA A 88 10.39 6.98 3.54
CA ALA A 88 10.86 5.61 3.73
C ALA A 88 12.35 5.55 4.10
N ARG A 89 13.17 6.42 3.50
CA ARG A 89 14.59 6.57 3.83
C ARG A 89 14.81 7.11 5.24
N ARG A 90 13.99 8.08 5.66
CA ARG A 90 14.11 8.76 6.97
C ARG A 90 13.51 8.01 8.15
N THR A 91 12.71 6.98 7.91
CA THR A 91 12.01 6.24 8.97
C THR A 91 12.79 4.99 9.37
N PRO A 92 13.67 5.02 10.40
CA PRO A 92 14.52 3.86 10.72
C PRO A 92 13.73 2.67 11.27
N ALA A 93 12.62 2.92 11.98
CA ALA A 93 11.83 1.89 12.62
C ALA A 93 10.74 1.29 11.71
N THR A 94 10.42 0.02 11.94
CA THR A 94 9.26 -0.64 11.36
C THR A 94 8.02 -0.22 12.15
N PRO A 95 6.99 0.39 11.52
CA PRO A 95 5.78 0.80 12.23
C PRO A 95 5.00 -0.40 12.74
N SER A 96 4.07 -0.16 13.67
CA SER A 96 3.07 -1.16 14.03
C SER A 96 2.12 -1.39 12.85
N PHE A 97 1.61 -2.62 12.75
CA PHE A 97 0.74 -3.05 11.68
C PHE A 97 -0.49 -3.74 12.25
N LEU A 98 -1.67 -3.27 11.86
CA LEU A 98 -2.94 -3.86 12.26
C LEU A 98 -3.56 -4.63 11.08
N PRO A 99 -4.25 -5.76 11.33
CA PRO A 99 -4.98 -6.47 10.29
C PRO A 99 -5.89 -5.52 9.51
N LEU A 100 -5.91 -5.66 8.19
CA LEU A 100 -6.75 -4.88 7.29
C LEU A 100 -7.66 -5.83 6.52
N ASP A 101 -8.97 -5.66 6.70
CA ASP A 101 -9.98 -6.31 5.87
C ASP A 101 -10.30 -5.43 4.65
N LEU A 102 -10.09 -5.97 3.45
CA LEU A 102 -10.40 -5.27 2.21
C LEU A 102 -11.90 -5.12 1.97
N ALA A 103 -12.71 -6.10 2.38
CA ALA A 103 -14.15 -6.04 2.20
C ALA A 103 -14.73 -4.90 3.04
N GLN A 104 -14.30 -4.81 4.30
CA GLN A 104 -14.67 -3.73 5.21
C GLN A 104 -14.18 -2.36 4.68
N LEU A 105 -12.95 -2.27 4.19
CA LEU A 105 -12.41 -1.03 3.63
C LEU A 105 -13.17 -0.57 2.39
N ALA A 106 -13.59 -1.49 1.52
CA ALA A 106 -14.37 -1.18 0.33
C ALA A 106 -15.80 -0.71 0.67
N GLN A 107 -16.45 -1.33 1.66
CA GLN A 107 -17.78 -0.93 2.11
C GLN A 107 -17.80 0.50 2.66
N VAL A 108 -16.85 0.85 3.53
CA VAL A 108 -16.71 2.21 4.09
C VAL A 108 -16.57 3.27 2.99
N LEU A 109 -15.85 2.95 1.91
CA LEU A 109 -15.66 3.88 0.80
C LEU A 109 -16.90 4.08 -0.06
N GLU A 110 -17.77 3.08 -0.18
CA GLU A 110 -19.05 3.22 -0.88
C GLU A 110 -20.10 3.95 -0.02
N GLU A 111 -20.05 3.80 1.30
CA GLU A 111 -20.92 4.54 2.23
C GLU A 111 -20.62 6.03 2.28
N VAL A 112 -19.34 6.43 2.28
CA VAL A 112 -18.92 7.84 2.26
C VAL A 112 -19.30 8.56 0.94
N ARG A 113 -19.71 7.82 -0.10
CA ARG A 113 -20.17 8.39 -1.38
C ARG A 113 -21.67 8.71 -1.41
N ARG A 114 -22.47 8.25 -0.44
CA ARG A 114 -23.91 8.54 -0.34
C ARG A 114 -24.16 9.80 0.47
#